data_AF-A0A7W3IW56-F1
#
_entry.id   AF-A0A7W3IW56-F1
#
_cell.length_a   1.000
_cell.length_b   1.000
_cell.length_c   1.000
_cell.angle_alpha   90.00
_cell.angle_beta   90.00
_cell.angle_gamma   90.00
#
_symmetry.space_group_name_H-M   'P 1'
#
loop_
_entity.id
_entity.type
_entity.pdbx_description
1 polymer ?
#
loop_
_entity_poly.entity_id
_entity_poly.type
_entity_poly.pdbx_seq_one_letter_code
_entity_poly.pdbx_strand_id
1 'polypeptide(L)'
;MRSLVGLDREAATAAFDRYLSDAAFSAKQLRFVQLIVEHLTANGVMEVARLYESPFTDNAPQGPDMIFSEEQVAGIVTVLHKIRAHVLPDLTVA
;
A
#
# COMPACT_ATOMS: atom_id res chain seq x y z
N MET A 1 21.56 -13.42 -2.86
CA MET A 1 20.22 -13.52 -2.23
C MET A 1 20.00 -12.26 -1.40
N ARG A 2 19.31 -11.25 -1.97
CA ARG A 2 18.80 -10.11 -1.19
C ARG A 2 17.56 -10.64 -0.47
N SER A 3 17.55 -10.61 0.85
CA SER A 3 16.36 -11.03 1.60
C SER A 3 15.21 -10.08 1.22
N LEU A 4 14.29 -10.56 0.39
CA LEU A 4 13.17 -9.79 -0.17
C LEU A 4 12.38 -9.09 0.95
N VAL A 5 12.20 -9.76 2.08
CA VAL A 5 11.42 -9.26 3.23
C VAL A 5 11.93 -7.93 3.82
N GLY A 6 13.23 -7.64 3.73
CA GLY A 6 13.81 -6.40 4.26
C GLY A 6 13.85 -5.25 3.25
N LEU A 7 14.18 -5.57 1.99
CA LEU A 7 14.32 -4.57 0.92
C LEU A 7 12.95 -4.10 0.40
N ASP A 8 11.95 -4.99 0.42
CA ASP A 8 10.58 -4.66 0.02
C ASP A 8 9.89 -3.74 1.05
N ARG A 9 10.26 -3.86 2.33
CA ARG A 9 9.80 -2.95 3.40
C ARG A 9 10.28 -1.53 3.18
N GLU A 10 11.57 -1.33 2.96
CA GLU A 10 12.12 0.02 2.71
C GLU A 10 11.54 0.62 1.44
N ALA A 11 11.35 -0.18 0.39
CA ALA A 11 10.71 0.26 -0.85
C ALA A 11 9.25 0.67 -0.63
N ALA A 12 8.47 -0.11 0.13
CA ALA A 12 7.09 0.21 0.45
C ALA A 12 6.98 1.50 1.27
N THR A 13 7.78 1.64 2.33
CA THR A 13 7.82 2.86 3.14
C THR A 13 8.20 4.07 2.31
N ALA A 14 9.27 3.99 1.51
CA ALA A 14 9.72 5.12 0.69
C ALA A 14 8.69 5.52 -0.39
N ALA A 15 7.99 4.54 -0.98
CA ALA A 15 6.95 4.81 -1.97
C ALA A 15 5.75 5.53 -1.34
N PHE A 16 5.33 5.11 -0.15
CA PHE A 16 4.23 5.75 0.57
C PHE A 16 4.63 7.10 1.20
N ASP A 17 5.87 7.27 1.69
CA ASP A 17 6.36 8.56 2.18
C ASP A 17 6.30 9.62 1.08
N ARG A 18 6.72 9.27 -0.15
CA ARG A 18 6.62 10.15 -1.30
C ARG A 18 5.16 10.47 -1.67
N TYR A 19 4.29 9.46 -1.65
CA TYR A 19 2.88 9.68 -1.92
C TYR A 19 2.21 10.60 -0.87
N LEU A 20 2.60 10.43 0.40
CA LEU A 20 2.12 11.24 1.50
C LEU A 20 2.67 12.67 1.49
N SER A 21 3.86 12.91 0.94
CA SER A 21 4.43 14.26 0.83
C SER A 21 3.75 15.15 -0.21
N ASP A 22 3.11 14.55 -1.21
CA ASP A 22 2.51 15.27 -2.33
C ASP A 22 1.12 15.87 -2.00
N ALA A 23 0.51 15.50 -0.86
CA ALA A 23 -0.80 16.00 -0.43
C ALA A 23 -0.93 16.14 1.08
N ALA A 24 -1.81 17.04 1.54
CA ALA A 24 -2.12 17.16 2.96
C ALA A 24 -3.11 16.06 3.38
N PHE A 25 -2.61 15.04 4.09
CA PHE A 25 -3.43 13.96 4.62
C PHE A 25 -3.87 14.22 6.06
N SER A 26 -5.11 13.85 6.38
CA SER A 26 -5.64 13.86 7.75
C SER A 26 -5.05 12.73 8.60
N ALA A 27 -5.15 12.85 9.93
CA ALA A 27 -4.71 11.79 10.84
C ALA A 27 -5.40 10.44 10.58
N LYS A 28 -6.67 10.43 10.11
CA LYS A 28 -7.40 9.21 9.76
C LYS A 28 -6.80 8.55 8.50
N GLN A 29 -6.47 9.35 7.49
CA GLN A 29 -5.83 8.90 6.26
C GLN A 29 -4.42 8.37 6.52
N LEU A 30 -3.61 9.08 7.31
CA LEU A 30 -2.27 8.62 7.69
C LEU A 30 -2.28 7.28 8.41
N ARG A 31 -3.22 7.08 9.36
CA ARG A 31 -3.38 5.77 10.04
C ARG A 31 -3.74 4.66 9.07
N PHE A 32 -4.59 4.93 8.08
CA PHE A 32 -4.94 3.93 7.07
C PHE A 32 -3.74 3.56 6.21
N VAL A 33 -2.95 4.54 5.77
CA VAL A 33 -1.72 4.30 5.01
C VAL A 33 -0.67 3.55 5.84
N GLN A 34 -0.54 3.87 7.13
CA GLN A 34 0.34 3.13 8.04
C GLN A 34 -0.03 1.65 8.10
N LEU A 35 -1.32 1.31 8.16
CA LEU A 35 -1.81 -0.07 8.15
C LEU A 35 -1.47 -0.80 6.84
N ILE A 36 -1.50 -0.08 5.70
CA ILE A 36 -1.05 -0.60 4.40
C ILE A 36 0.45 -0.94 4.45
N VAL A 37 1.27 0.00 4.93
CA VAL A 37 2.73 -0.18 5.03
C VAL A 37 3.07 -1.35 5.95
N GLU A 38 2.38 -1.50 7.09
CA GLU A 38 2.52 -2.64 7.99
C GLU A 38 2.18 -3.98 7.32
N HIS A 39 1.07 -4.02 6.57
CA HIS A 39 0.66 -5.23 5.85
C HIS A 39 1.67 -5.63 4.76
N LEU A 40 2.14 -4.67 3.96
CA LEU A 40 3.17 -4.89 2.94
C LEU A 40 4.49 -5.33 3.57
N THR A 41 4.86 -4.73 4.69
CA THR A 41 6.07 -5.05 5.45
C THR A 41 6.06 -6.47 6.01
N ALA A 42 4.89 -6.96 6.42
CA ALA A 42 4.73 -8.30 6.97
C ALA A 42 4.60 -9.39 5.89
N ASN A 43 3.95 -9.09 4.77
CA ASN A 43 3.55 -10.09 3.76
C ASN A 43 4.29 -9.94 2.41
N GLY A 44 5.07 -8.87 2.21
CA GLY A 44 5.82 -8.57 0.99
C GLY A 44 4.97 -8.01 -0.17
N VAL A 45 3.76 -8.52 -0.35
CA VAL A 45 2.81 -8.07 -1.38
C VAL A 45 1.42 -7.85 -0.80
N MET A 46 0.63 -7.01 -1.45
CA MET A 46 -0.77 -6.78 -1.09
C MET A 46 -1.62 -6.57 -2.34
N GLU A 47 -2.71 -7.32 -2.45
CA GLU A 47 -3.73 -7.12 -3.48
C GLU A 47 -4.66 -5.97 -3.11
N VAL A 48 -5.15 -5.22 -4.10
CA VAL A 48 -6.03 -4.05 -3.87
C VAL A 48 -7.32 -4.46 -3.14
N ALA A 49 -7.86 -5.64 -3.44
CA ALA A 49 -9.06 -6.16 -2.78
C ALA A 49 -8.90 -6.26 -1.25
N ARG A 50 -7.67 -6.41 -0.75
CA ARG A 50 -7.38 -6.49 0.68
C ARG A 50 -7.79 -5.23 1.46
N LEU A 51 -7.85 -4.07 0.79
CA LEU A 51 -8.29 -2.81 1.39
C LEU A 51 -9.77 -2.81 1.79
N TYR A 52 -10.55 -3.78 1.30
CA TYR A 52 -11.97 -3.98 1.57
C TYR A 52 -12.24 -5.14 2.52
N GLU A 53 -11.24 -5.53 3.30
CA GLU A 53 -11.33 -6.58 4.32
C GLU A 53 -10.75 -6.11 5.66
N SER A 54 -11.06 -6.82 6.76
CA SER A 54 -10.47 -6.55 8.07
C SER A 54 -8.96 -6.81 8.04
N PRO A 55 -8.10 -5.92 8.60
CA PRO A 55 -8.40 -4.86 9.55
C PRO A 55 -8.75 -3.48 8.95
N PHE A 56 -8.69 -3.32 7.63
CA PHE A 56 -8.96 -2.03 6.97
C PHE A 56 -10.43 -1.63 7.13
N THR A 57 -11.35 -2.59 7.01
CA THR A 57 -12.78 -2.32 7.13
C THR A 57 -13.26 -2.07 8.55
N ASP A 58 -12.48 -2.43 9.57
CA ASP A 58 -12.87 -2.25 10.97
C ASP A 58 -13.09 -0.77 11.33
N ASN A 59 -12.31 0.12 10.69
CA ASN A 59 -12.41 1.58 10.86
C ASN A 59 -12.98 2.29 9.62
N ALA A 60 -13.20 1.54 8.55
CA ALA A 60 -13.66 2.02 7.25
C ALA A 60 -14.59 0.99 6.59
N PRO A 61 -15.86 0.85 7.04
CA PRO A 61 -16.76 -0.19 6.52
C PRO A 61 -16.92 -0.33 5.00
N GLN A 62 -16.66 0.74 4.22
CA GLN A 62 -16.66 0.70 2.74
C GLN A 62 -15.23 0.75 2.16
N GLY A 63 -14.22 0.39 2.95
CA GLY A 63 -12.82 0.42 2.56
C GLY A 63 -12.26 1.85 2.43
N PRO A 64 -11.26 2.06 1.56
CA PRO A 64 -10.56 3.34 1.43
C PRO A 64 -11.47 4.46 0.92
N ASP A 65 -12.55 4.14 0.20
CA ASP A 65 -13.50 5.11 -0.36
C ASP A 65 -14.23 5.96 0.72
N MET A 66 -14.29 5.47 1.96
CA MET A 66 -14.83 6.23 3.11
C MET A 66 -13.85 7.25 3.72
N ILE A 67 -12.59 7.22 3.30
CA ILE A 67 -11.49 7.96 3.95
C ILE A 67 -10.75 8.85 2.95
N PHE A 68 -10.72 8.47 1.68
CA PHE A 68 -9.97 9.11 0.61
C PHE A 68 -10.90 9.58 -0.50
N SER A 69 -10.51 10.63 -1.23
CA SER A 69 -11.17 10.95 -2.50
C SER A 69 -10.85 9.88 -3.55
N GLU A 70 -11.66 9.80 -4.61
CA GLU A 70 -11.41 8.87 -5.72
C GLU A 70 -9.99 9.00 -6.30
N GLU A 71 -9.50 10.25 -6.45
CA GLU A 71 -8.14 10.54 -6.90
C GLU A 71 -7.09 9.97 -5.94
N GLN A 72 -7.31 10.11 -4.63
CA GLN A 72 -6.42 9.56 -3.62
C GLN A 72 -6.44 8.02 -3.61
N VAL A 73 -7.61 7.40 -3.73
CA VAL A 73 -7.73 5.94 -3.86
C VAL A 73 -6.96 5.44 -5.08
N ALA A 74 -7.12 6.09 -6.24
CA ALA A 74 -6.37 5.76 -7.44
C ALA A 74 -4.84 5.90 -7.25
N GLY A 75 -4.40 6.91 -6.51
CA GLY A 75 -3.00 7.09 -6.11
C GLY A 75 -2.47 5.94 -5.26
N ILE A 76 -3.22 5.52 -4.23
CA ILE A 76 -2.87 4.38 -3.38
C ILE A 76 -2.76 3.10 -4.21
N VAL A 77 -3.76 2.81 -5.05
CA VAL A 77 -3.76 1.63 -5.94
C VAL A 77 -2.55 1.64 -6.87
N THR A 78 -2.20 2.81 -7.42
CA THR A 78 -1.01 2.96 -8.28
C THR A 78 0.28 2.63 -7.53
N VAL A 79 0.42 3.07 -6.28
CA VAL A 79 1.59 2.73 -5.44
C VAL A 79 1.66 1.22 -5.18
N LEU A 80 0.54 0.59 -4.83
CA LEU A 80 0.48 -0.86 -4.61
C LEU A 80 0.89 -1.67 -5.84
N HIS A 81 0.40 -1.29 -7.02
CA HIS A 81 0.78 -1.94 -8.26
C HIS A 81 2.28 -1.78 -8.57
N LYS A 82 2.86 -0.61 -8.33
CA LYS A 82 4.30 -0.39 -8.51
C LYS A 82 5.11 -1.29 -7.58
N ILE A 83 4.76 -1.35 -6.29
CA ILE A 83 5.44 -2.21 -5.32
C ILE A 83 5.36 -3.67 -5.77
N ARG A 84 4.17 -4.16 -6.13
CA ARG A 84 3.98 -5.54 -6.61
C ARG A 84 4.83 -5.83 -7.87
N ALA A 85 4.91 -4.90 -8.81
CA ALA A 85 5.73 -5.06 -10.01
C ALA A 85 7.23 -5.12 -9.71
N HIS A 86 7.70 -4.42 -8.67
CA HIS A 86 9.09 -4.51 -8.20
C HIS A 86 9.43 -5.84 -7.52
N VAL A 87 8.44 -6.51 -6.92
CA VAL A 87 8.59 -7.83 -6.27
C VAL A 87 8.44 -9.00 -7.26
N LEU A 88 7.68 -8.82 -8.35
CA LEU A 88 7.44 -9.84 -9.39
C LEU A 88 8.24 -9.70 -10.72
N PRO A 89 9.46 -9.13 -10.81
CA PRO A 89 10.16 -9.05 -12.08
C PRO A 89 10.66 -10.41 -12.61
N ASP A 90 10.53 -11.51 -11.85
CA ASP A 90 11.23 -12.78 -12.10
C ASP A 90 10.37 -13.88 -12.77
N LEU A 91 9.19 -13.57 -13.33
CA LEU A 91 8.33 -14.56 -14.03
C LEU A 91 8.22 -14.37 -15.55
N THR A 92 9.05 -13.55 -16.19
CA THR A 92 9.06 -13.38 -17.65
C THR A 92 10.25 -14.04 -18.35
N VAL A 93 10.56 -15.30 -18.02
CA VAL A 93 11.26 -16.21 -18.96
C VAL A 93 10.77 -17.64 -18.78
N ALA A 94 9.86 -18.07 -19.67
CA ALA A 94 9.78 -19.43 -20.22
C ALA A 94 8.89 -19.42 -21.47
#